data_AF-A0A0J8G864-F1
#
_entry.id   AF-A0A0J8G864-F1
#
_cell.length_a   1.000
_cell.length_b   1.000
_cell.length_c   1.000
_cell.angle_alpha   90.00
_cell.angle_beta   90.00
_cell.angle_gamma   90.00
#
_symmetry.space_group_name_H-M   'P 1'
#
loop_
_entity.id
_entity.type
_entity.pdbx_description
1 polymer ?
#
loop_
_entity_poly.entity_id
_entity_poly.type
_entity_poly.pdbx_seq_one_letter_code
_entity_poly.pdbx_strand_id
1 'polypeptide(L)'
;MANFFDKMKEWNKEVTKKIDERAEKRRSSVTYYMDKTKAEMKDAERMVEKQRELKSLFYKEYKEMEAYVEKRRRQVEIAEEAGETKLAEFAKAEVAQYEEQLQTTKGHYEQASKQLEDLELRMHEMRLKWKNLKTQHLAEMAEKNAAETSEKMDKVIHDMSWGSVSDYHEAQKQRDLAEEANKKADMAKELSQSFDELMDELEKKTAKSKEVIKDKAQDFTSMVDDIIEREKQNFKKKDQASMEELLNDLEKESKKKEKKEDKETLIPELEKKDEEKKENE
;
A
#
# COMPACT_ATOMS: atom_id res chain seq x y z
N MET A 1 17.58 -9.27 -39.81
CA MET A 1 17.72 -7.91 -39.26
C MET A 1 17.59 -8.00 -37.74
N ALA A 2 18.70 -7.99 -36.99
CA ALA A 2 18.69 -8.08 -35.52
C ALA A 2 19.14 -6.77 -34.86
N ASN A 3 20.25 -6.21 -35.37
CA ASN A 3 21.07 -5.13 -34.83
C ASN A 3 20.35 -3.81 -34.45
N PHE A 4 19.08 -3.62 -34.80
CA PHE A 4 18.28 -2.47 -34.34
C PHE A 4 17.53 -2.78 -33.05
N PHE A 5 16.91 -3.97 -32.95
CA PHE A 5 16.18 -4.38 -31.76
C PHE A 5 17.12 -4.61 -30.58
N ASP A 6 18.30 -5.18 -30.83
CA ASP A 6 19.33 -5.36 -29.80
C ASP A 6 19.87 -4.01 -29.31
N LYS A 7 20.14 -3.06 -30.22
CA LYS A 7 20.54 -1.68 -29.84
C LYS A 7 19.46 -0.94 -29.05
N MET A 8 18.19 -1.07 -29.41
CA MET A 8 17.08 -0.51 -28.62
C MET A 8 17.02 -1.14 -27.21
N LYS A 9 17.33 -2.43 -27.09
CA LYS A 9 17.36 -3.16 -25.82
C LYS A 9 18.57 -2.79 -24.95
N GLU A 10 19.74 -2.58 -25.56
CA GLU A 10 20.92 -2.02 -24.91
C GLU A 10 20.69 -0.58 -24.46
N TRP A 11 20.12 0.27 -25.33
CA TRP A 11 19.79 1.66 -25.01
C TRP A 11 18.80 1.75 -23.86
N ASN A 12 17.69 1.00 -23.88
CA ASN A 12 16.75 0.94 -22.76
C ASN A 12 17.43 0.48 -21.45
N LYS A 13 18.36 -0.47 -21.51
CA LYS A 13 19.14 -0.97 -20.36
C LYS A 13 20.16 0.06 -19.84
N GLU A 14 20.74 0.86 -20.73
CA GLU A 14 21.66 1.95 -20.37
C GLU A 14 20.89 3.15 -19.79
N VAL A 15 19.69 3.44 -20.32
CA VAL A 15 18.77 4.46 -19.81
C VAL A 15 18.27 4.07 -18.41
N THR A 16 17.77 2.85 -18.19
CA THR A 16 17.38 2.41 -16.83
C THR A 16 18.57 2.43 -15.88
N LYS A 17 19.74 1.92 -16.26
CA LYS A 17 20.94 2.00 -15.42
C LYS A 17 21.33 3.45 -15.07
N LYS A 18 21.19 4.40 -16.00
CA LYS A 18 21.42 5.85 -15.74
C LYS A 18 20.32 6.50 -14.89
N ILE A 19 19.09 6.00 -14.95
CA ILE A 19 17.99 6.40 -14.05
C ILE A 19 18.26 5.86 -12.65
N ASP A 20 18.64 4.59 -12.51
CA ASP A 20 19.00 3.95 -11.25
C ASP A 20 20.20 4.64 -10.59
N GLU A 21 21.30 4.86 -11.31
CA GLU A 21 22.46 5.60 -10.79
C GLU A 21 22.10 7.03 -10.36
N ARG A 22 21.13 7.68 -11.01
CA ARG A 22 20.62 9.01 -10.60
C ARG A 22 19.69 8.92 -9.38
N ALA A 23 18.86 7.89 -9.29
CA ALA A 23 17.96 7.63 -8.18
C ALA A 23 18.72 7.16 -6.93
N GLU A 24 19.83 6.45 -7.09
CA GLU A 24 20.82 6.15 -6.04
C GLU A 24 21.52 7.43 -5.60
N LYS A 25 22.09 8.23 -6.52
CA LYS A 25 22.74 9.53 -6.19
C LYS A 25 21.79 10.53 -5.52
N ARG A 26 20.48 10.47 -5.82
CA ARG A 26 19.45 11.20 -5.07
C ARG A 26 19.22 10.60 -3.68
N ARG A 27 19.03 9.28 -3.56
CA ARG A 27 18.83 8.58 -2.28
C ARG A 27 20.06 8.64 -1.35
N SER A 28 21.27 8.80 -1.89
CA SER A 28 22.51 9.01 -1.13
C SER A 28 22.82 10.48 -0.82
N SER A 29 21.95 11.42 -1.22
CA SER A 29 22.18 12.85 -0.97
C SER A 29 21.80 13.24 0.47
N VAL A 30 22.60 14.12 1.08
CA VAL A 30 22.34 14.68 2.43
C VAL A 30 20.94 15.31 2.48
N THR A 31 20.52 15.98 1.42
CA THR A 31 19.18 16.59 1.27
C THR A 31 18.06 15.55 1.39
N TYR A 32 18.16 14.41 0.70
CA TYR A 32 17.16 13.34 0.79
C TYR A 32 17.05 12.76 2.20
N TYR A 33 18.19 12.51 2.87
CA TYR A 33 18.18 12.06 4.26
C TYR A 33 17.57 13.10 5.21
N MET A 34 17.91 14.39 5.04
CA MET A 34 17.33 15.48 5.83
C MET A 34 15.80 15.57 5.70
N ASP A 35 15.26 15.44 4.49
CA ASP A 35 13.81 15.47 4.27
C ASP A 35 13.11 14.19 4.75
N LYS A 36 13.74 13.02 4.61
CA LYS A 36 13.25 11.76 5.18
C LYS A 36 13.19 11.83 6.71
N THR A 37 14.27 12.27 7.37
CA THR A 37 14.29 12.47 8.83
C THR A 37 13.28 13.53 9.26
N LYS A 38 13.04 14.59 8.49
CA LYS A 38 12.00 15.58 8.76
C LYS A 38 10.58 14.99 8.71
N ALA A 39 10.33 14.03 7.81
CA ALA A 39 9.06 13.30 7.77
C ALA A 39 8.91 12.36 8.98
N GLU A 40 9.95 11.58 9.28
CA GLU A 40 10.02 10.68 10.44
C GLU A 40 9.83 11.45 11.77
N MET A 41 10.44 12.64 11.89
CA MET A 41 10.23 13.55 13.01
C MET A 41 8.75 13.96 13.16
N LYS A 42 8.08 14.31 12.07
CA LYS A 42 6.67 14.73 12.09
C LYS A 42 5.75 13.59 12.54
N ASP A 43 6.05 12.35 12.16
CA ASP A 43 5.29 11.19 12.61
C ASP A 43 5.61 10.82 14.06
N ALA A 44 6.85 11.00 14.52
CA ALA A 44 7.19 10.92 15.93
C ALA A 44 6.47 12.01 16.76
N GLU A 45 6.39 13.27 16.28
CA GLU A 45 5.63 14.36 16.92
C GLU A 45 4.15 13.99 17.10
N ARG A 46 3.54 13.37 16.08
CA ARG A 46 2.16 12.85 16.15
C ARG A 46 1.99 11.75 17.21
N MET A 47 3.01 10.92 17.44
CA MET A 47 2.95 9.90 18.49
C MET A 47 3.17 10.48 19.89
N VAL A 48 4.00 11.52 20.04
CA VAL A 48 4.14 12.26 21.31
C VAL A 48 2.80 12.92 21.69
N GLU A 49 2.09 13.52 20.72
CA GLU A 49 0.79 14.14 21.01
C GLU A 49 -0.25 13.09 21.44
N LYS A 50 -0.31 11.92 20.79
CA LYS A 50 -1.16 10.80 21.25
C LYS A 50 -0.82 10.35 22.67
N GLN A 51 0.45 10.37 23.08
CA GLN A 51 0.84 10.06 24.46
C GLN A 51 0.31 11.12 25.45
N ARG A 52 0.22 12.40 25.05
CA ARG A 52 -0.44 13.46 25.85
C ARG A 52 -1.93 13.22 25.95
N GLU A 53 -2.59 12.86 24.85
CA GLU A 53 -4.02 12.49 24.84
C GLU A 53 -4.28 11.31 25.79
N LEU A 54 -3.50 10.22 25.71
CA LEU A 54 -3.62 9.06 26.60
C LEU A 54 -3.36 9.42 28.07
N LYS A 55 -2.33 10.23 28.38
CA LYS A 55 -2.10 10.77 29.73
C LYS A 55 -3.31 11.56 30.24
N SER A 56 -3.93 12.37 29.39
CA SER A 56 -5.12 13.18 29.72
C SER A 56 -6.36 12.32 29.94
N LEU A 57 -6.52 11.22 29.19
CA LEU A 57 -7.60 10.25 29.39
C LEU A 57 -7.44 9.51 30.72
N PHE A 58 -6.26 8.94 31.02
CA PHE A 58 -6.00 8.31 32.32
C PHE A 58 -6.16 9.30 33.48
N TYR A 59 -5.79 10.58 33.30
CA TYR A 59 -5.99 11.62 34.32
C TYR A 59 -7.47 11.83 34.67
N LYS A 60 -8.34 11.90 33.66
CA LYS A 60 -9.79 12.02 33.85
C LYS A 60 -10.36 10.78 34.54
N GLU A 61 -10.05 9.60 33.99
CA GLU A 61 -10.55 8.33 34.50
C GLU A 61 -10.21 8.13 35.99
N TYR A 62 -8.94 8.34 36.39
CA TYR A 62 -8.58 8.19 37.80
C TYR A 62 -9.24 9.26 38.69
N LYS A 63 -9.50 10.48 38.17
CA LYS A 63 -10.19 11.52 38.93
C LYS A 63 -11.69 11.27 39.08
N GLU A 64 -12.33 10.68 38.09
CA GLU A 64 -13.73 10.26 38.15
C GLU A 64 -13.89 9.04 39.08
N MET A 65 -12.95 8.08 39.04
CA MET A 65 -12.85 6.98 40.01
C MET A 65 -12.60 7.48 41.45
N GLU A 66 -11.68 8.43 41.66
CA GLU A 66 -11.37 9.02 42.97
C GLU A 66 -12.61 9.69 43.59
N ALA A 67 -13.37 10.46 42.79
CA ALA A 67 -14.62 11.06 43.21
C ALA A 67 -15.73 10.02 43.48
N TYR A 68 -15.77 8.91 42.75
CA TYR A 68 -16.71 7.81 42.98
C TYR A 68 -16.40 7.08 44.30
N VAL A 69 -15.14 6.73 44.54
CA VAL A 69 -14.68 6.09 45.78
C VAL A 69 -15.03 6.95 47.00
N GLU A 70 -14.71 8.24 46.96
CA GLU A 70 -15.06 9.20 48.04
C GLU A 70 -16.57 9.30 48.27
N LYS A 71 -17.37 9.30 47.19
CA LYS A 71 -18.84 9.26 47.30
C LYS A 71 -19.33 7.97 47.96
N ARG A 72 -18.75 6.81 47.61
CA ARG A 72 -19.19 5.52 48.16
C ARG A 72 -18.72 5.32 49.61
N ARG A 73 -17.53 5.80 49.98
CA ARG A 73 -17.05 5.88 51.38
C ARG A 73 -18.05 6.62 52.28
N ARG A 74 -18.52 7.81 51.87
CA ARG A 74 -19.57 8.55 52.60
C ARG A 74 -20.90 7.81 52.70
N GLN A 75 -21.22 6.94 51.74
CA GLN A 75 -22.42 6.11 51.79
C GLN A 75 -22.27 4.90 52.71
N VAL A 76 -21.04 4.44 52.98
CA VAL A 76 -20.75 3.51 54.07
C VAL A 76 -21.03 4.20 55.41
N GLU A 77 -20.43 5.37 55.64
CA GLU A 77 -20.58 6.15 56.89
C GLU A 77 -22.06 6.38 57.24
N ILE A 78 -22.85 6.88 56.29
CA ILE A 78 -24.30 7.12 56.47
C ILE A 78 -25.08 5.82 56.74
N ALA A 79 -24.70 4.70 56.11
CA ALA A 79 -25.37 3.41 56.34
C ALA A 79 -25.01 2.81 57.71
N GLU A 80 -23.79 3.05 58.22
CA GLU A 80 -23.39 2.67 59.57
C GLU A 80 -24.09 3.52 60.64
N GLU A 81 -24.18 4.84 60.45
CA GLU A 81 -24.95 5.75 61.32
C GLU A 81 -26.45 5.39 61.37
N ALA A 82 -27.02 4.94 60.25
CA ALA A 82 -28.40 4.47 60.17
C ALA A 82 -28.62 3.05 60.75
N GLY A 83 -27.56 2.31 61.08
CA GLY A 83 -27.65 0.92 61.52
C GLY A 83 -27.95 -0.10 60.41
N GLU A 84 -27.95 0.32 59.14
CA GLU A 84 -28.25 -0.50 57.96
C GLU A 84 -27.03 -1.35 57.55
N THR A 85 -26.64 -2.24 58.45
CA THR A 85 -25.44 -3.12 58.38
C THR A 85 -25.22 -3.74 57.00
N LYS A 86 -26.24 -4.35 56.38
CA LYS A 86 -26.14 -4.98 55.05
C LYS A 86 -25.81 -3.99 53.93
N LEU A 87 -26.31 -2.76 54.01
CA LEU A 87 -26.04 -1.71 53.04
C LEU A 87 -24.61 -1.18 53.22
N ALA A 88 -24.16 -1.03 54.47
CA ALA A 88 -22.78 -0.68 54.79
C ALA A 88 -21.78 -1.76 54.31
N GLU A 89 -22.05 -3.04 54.55
CA GLU A 89 -21.22 -4.16 54.07
C GLU A 89 -21.13 -4.18 52.53
N PHE A 90 -22.26 -4.02 51.84
CA PHE A 90 -22.28 -3.95 50.37
C PHE A 90 -21.49 -2.75 49.84
N ALA A 91 -21.68 -1.56 50.42
CA ALA A 91 -20.94 -0.36 50.02
C ALA A 91 -19.44 -0.46 50.32
N LYS A 92 -19.02 -1.13 51.41
CA LYS A 92 -17.60 -1.44 51.70
C LYS A 92 -16.99 -2.38 50.65
N ALA A 93 -17.72 -3.39 50.21
CA ALA A 93 -17.27 -4.32 49.17
C ALA A 93 -17.05 -3.60 47.82
N GLU A 94 -17.96 -2.68 47.44
CA GLU A 94 -17.73 -1.82 46.28
C GLU A 94 -16.51 -0.90 46.45
N VAL A 95 -16.37 -0.21 47.61
CA VAL A 95 -15.22 0.67 47.88
C VAL A 95 -13.90 -0.07 47.68
N ALA A 96 -13.76 -1.29 48.20
CA ALA A 96 -12.53 -2.07 48.04
C ALA A 96 -12.21 -2.38 46.56
N GLN A 97 -13.22 -2.74 45.75
CA GLN A 97 -13.02 -3.03 44.32
C GLN A 97 -12.67 -1.77 43.51
N TYR A 98 -13.32 -0.64 43.79
CA TYR A 98 -13.02 0.62 43.11
C TYR A 98 -11.69 1.23 43.57
N GLU A 99 -11.22 0.97 44.80
CA GLU A 99 -9.88 1.37 45.26
C GLU A 99 -8.76 0.61 44.54
N GLU A 100 -8.91 -0.70 44.27
CA GLU A 100 -7.97 -1.48 43.47
C GLU A 100 -7.89 -0.98 42.01
N GLN A 101 -9.04 -0.69 41.41
CA GLN A 101 -9.13 -0.09 40.07
C GLN A 101 -8.50 1.32 40.04
N LEU A 102 -8.79 2.16 41.03
CA LEU A 102 -8.22 3.51 41.17
C LEU A 102 -6.70 3.48 41.28
N GLN A 103 -6.13 2.56 42.08
CA GLN A 103 -4.67 2.40 42.16
C GLN A 103 -4.07 1.96 40.82
N THR A 104 -4.73 1.05 40.11
CA THR A 104 -4.30 0.56 38.79
C THR A 104 -4.32 1.68 37.74
N THR A 105 -5.44 2.41 37.60
CA THR A 105 -5.59 3.54 36.66
C THR A 105 -4.63 4.69 36.99
N LYS A 106 -4.40 4.98 38.28
CA LYS A 106 -3.38 5.95 38.72
C LYS A 106 -1.97 5.49 38.34
N GLY A 107 -1.66 4.20 38.50
CA GLY A 107 -0.40 3.61 38.04
C GLY A 107 -0.17 3.79 36.54
N HIS A 108 -1.21 3.59 35.72
CA HIS A 108 -1.16 3.88 34.28
C HIS A 108 -0.95 5.37 33.97
N TYR A 109 -1.61 6.29 34.69
CA TYR A 109 -1.36 7.73 34.56
C TYR A 109 0.09 8.12 34.90
N GLU A 110 0.66 7.59 35.98
CA GLU A 110 2.04 7.85 36.37
C GLU A 110 3.05 7.27 35.37
N GLN A 111 2.80 6.07 34.85
CA GLN A 111 3.61 5.44 33.82
C GLN A 111 3.55 6.24 32.51
N ALA A 112 2.35 6.61 32.05
CA ALA A 112 2.14 7.39 30.84
C ALA A 112 2.82 8.78 30.94
N SER A 113 2.85 9.37 32.14
CA SER A 113 3.56 10.61 32.43
C SER A 113 5.08 10.48 32.29
N LYS A 114 5.68 9.48 32.93
CA LYS A 114 7.14 9.21 32.85
C LYS A 114 7.57 8.89 31.40
N GLN A 115 6.74 8.16 30.67
CA GLN A 115 6.96 7.86 29.24
C GLN A 115 6.87 9.11 28.37
N LEU A 116 5.92 10.01 28.64
CA LEU A 116 5.79 11.29 27.92
C LEU A 116 7.02 12.17 28.12
N GLU A 117 7.52 12.29 29.34
CA GLU A 117 8.68 13.15 29.68
C GLU A 117 9.96 12.70 28.94
N ASP A 118 10.22 11.39 28.87
CA ASP A 118 11.32 10.81 28.08
C ASP A 118 11.13 11.03 26.57
N LEU A 119 9.92 10.87 26.05
CA LEU A 119 9.59 11.14 24.64
C LEU A 119 9.73 12.62 24.27
N GLU A 120 9.35 13.55 25.15
CA GLU A 120 9.51 14.99 24.95
C GLU A 120 10.98 15.42 24.96
N LEU A 121 11.80 14.84 25.86
CA LEU A 121 13.24 15.06 25.90
C LEU A 121 13.94 14.58 24.61
N ARG A 122 13.62 13.35 24.15
CA ARG A 122 14.13 12.79 22.89
C ARG A 122 13.68 13.60 21.68
N MET A 123 12.44 14.08 21.68
CA MET A 123 11.91 14.96 20.63
C MET A 123 12.67 16.29 20.56
N HIS A 124 13.00 16.88 21.71
CA HIS A 124 13.84 18.08 21.77
C HIS A 124 15.27 17.81 21.23
N GLU A 125 15.90 16.72 21.64
CA GLU A 125 17.23 16.33 21.16
C GLU A 125 17.24 16.09 19.63
N MET A 126 16.23 15.40 19.10
CA MET A 126 16.06 15.13 17.68
C MET A 126 15.87 16.42 16.85
N ARG A 127 15.06 17.37 17.35
CA ARG A 127 14.90 18.70 16.73
C ARG A 127 16.21 19.49 16.72
N LEU A 128 17.02 19.42 17.78
CA LEU A 128 18.33 20.07 17.83
C LEU A 128 19.31 19.44 16.83
N LYS A 129 19.40 18.10 16.78
CA LYS A 129 20.25 17.38 15.81
C LYS A 129 19.88 17.72 14.36
N TRP A 130 18.59 17.72 14.01
CA TRP A 130 18.13 18.08 12.66
C TRP A 130 18.41 19.54 12.30
N LYS A 131 18.25 20.48 13.26
CA LYS A 131 18.61 21.89 13.05
C LYS A 131 20.11 22.05 12.76
N ASN A 132 20.98 21.37 13.52
CA ASN A 132 22.42 21.42 13.34
C ASN A 132 22.84 20.85 11.97
N LEU A 133 22.31 19.67 11.60
CA LEU A 133 22.53 19.06 10.29
C LEU A 133 22.08 19.99 9.15
N LYS A 134 20.93 20.65 9.27
CA LYS A 134 20.46 21.63 8.30
C LYS A 134 21.40 22.83 8.17
N THR A 135 21.94 23.35 9.28
CA THR A 135 22.91 24.45 9.23
C THR A 135 24.23 24.02 8.59
N GLN A 136 24.72 22.81 8.88
CA GLN A 136 25.92 22.25 8.23
C GLN A 136 25.71 22.09 6.72
N HIS A 137 24.62 21.46 6.29
CA HIS A 137 24.32 21.27 4.87
C HIS A 137 24.16 22.60 4.10
N LEU A 138 23.60 23.64 4.73
CA LEU A 138 23.54 24.97 4.13
C LEU A 138 24.92 25.63 3.99
N ALA A 139 25.85 25.38 4.93
CA ALA A 139 27.22 25.85 4.82
C ALA A 139 28.00 25.11 3.71
N GLU A 140 27.91 23.78 3.66
CA GLU A 140 28.48 22.95 2.59
C GLU A 140 28.01 23.41 1.20
N MET A 141 26.71 23.68 1.03
CA MET A 141 26.13 24.14 -0.22
C MET A 141 26.58 25.56 -0.58
N ALA A 142 26.79 26.44 0.40
CA ALA A 142 27.31 27.78 0.17
C ALA A 142 28.80 27.78 -0.23
N GLU A 143 29.63 26.98 0.46
CA GLU A 143 31.05 26.78 0.14
C GLU A 143 31.21 26.16 -1.25
N LYS A 144 30.48 25.08 -1.54
CA LYS A 144 30.47 24.45 -2.85
C LYS A 144 30.02 25.41 -3.96
N ASN A 145 28.97 26.21 -3.72
CA ASN A 145 28.53 27.21 -4.69
C ASN A 145 29.61 28.28 -4.92
N ALA A 146 30.27 28.77 -3.87
CA ALA A 146 31.38 29.72 -4.00
C ALA A 146 32.55 29.15 -4.82
N ALA A 147 32.95 27.89 -4.55
CA ALA A 147 34.00 27.21 -5.30
C ALA A 147 33.63 26.99 -6.78
N GLU A 148 32.44 26.44 -7.05
CA GLU A 148 31.93 26.28 -8.42
C GLU A 148 31.78 27.62 -9.16
N THR A 149 31.39 28.69 -8.48
CA THR A 149 31.30 30.04 -9.06
C THR A 149 32.68 30.61 -9.36
N SER A 150 33.68 30.42 -8.48
CA SER A 150 35.08 30.81 -8.75
C SER A 150 35.58 30.09 -9.99
N GLU A 151 35.51 28.75 -10.04
CA GLU A 151 35.98 27.97 -11.20
C GLU A 151 35.34 28.44 -12.52
N LYS A 152 34.03 28.75 -12.51
CA LYS A 152 33.31 29.31 -13.66
C LYS A 152 33.79 30.72 -14.02
N MET A 153 34.06 31.57 -13.04
CA MET A 153 34.61 32.93 -13.24
C MET A 153 36.04 32.88 -13.78
N ASP A 154 36.93 32.12 -13.13
CA ASP A 154 38.33 31.92 -13.52
C ASP A 154 38.43 31.39 -14.95
N LYS A 155 37.55 30.46 -15.34
CA LYS A 155 37.45 29.93 -16.71
C LYS A 155 36.92 30.95 -17.71
N VAL A 156 35.96 31.80 -17.35
CA VAL A 156 35.51 32.91 -18.22
C VAL A 156 36.62 33.96 -18.38
N ILE A 157 37.34 34.31 -17.31
CA ILE A 157 38.48 35.24 -17.34
C ILE A 157 39.61 34.67 -18.22
N HIS A 158 39.89 33.37 -18.13
CA HIS A 158 40.87 32.69 -18.98
C HIS A 158 40.45 32.70 -20.45
N ASP A 159 39.20 32.34 -20.77
CA ASP A 159 38.68 32.37 -22.14
C ASP A 159 38.65 33.80 -22.72
N MET A 160 38.46 34.84 -21.88
CA MET A 160 38.60 36.25 -22.27
C MET A 160 40.05 36.72 -22.43
N SER A 161 41.04 35.93 -21.99
CA SER A 161 42.47 36.23 -22.11
C SER A 161 43.12 35.65 -23.38
N TRP A 162 42.40 34.84 -24.16
CA TRP A 162 42.91 34.25 -25.41
C TRP A 162 42.30 34.93 -26.65
N GLY A 163 43.17 35.50 -27.47
CA GLY A 163 42.85 35.81 -28.87
C GLY A 163 42.17 37.17 -29.12
N SER A 164 41.70 37.30 -30.35
CA SER A 164 41.09 38.50 -30.92
C SER A 164 39.55 38.45 -30.83
N VAL A 165 38.90 39.55 -31.23
CA VAL A 165 37.43 39.64 -31.34
C VAL A 165 36.83 38.56 -32.25
N SER A 166 37.61 38.03 -33.20
CA SER A 166 37.20 36.91 -34.07
C SER A 166 37.06 35.60 -33.28
N ASP A 167 38.06 35.28 -32.47
CA ASP A 167 38.15 34.02 -31.71
C ASP A 167 37.05 33.96 -30.64
N TYR A 168 36.77 35.10 -29.99
CA TYR A 168 35.64 35.27 -29.07
C TYR A 168 34.28 35.02 -29.75
N HIS A 169 34.08 35.48 -30.99
CA HIS A 169 32.82 35.26 -31.73
C HIS A 169 32.59 33.79 -32.07
N GLU A 170 33.64 33.06 -32.43
CA GLU A 170 33.53 31.63 -32.73
C GLU A 170 33.31 30.81 -31.45
N ALA A 171 33.98 31.16 -30.34
CA ALA A 171 33.76 30.57 -29.02
C ALA A 171 32.35 30.84 -28.46
N GLN A 172 31.81 32.06 -28.60
CA GLN A 172 30.40 32.39 -28.28
C GLN A 172 29.44 31.49 -29.03
N LYS A 173 29.58 31.39 -30.36
CA LYS A 173 28.71 30.60 -31.22
C LYS A 173 28.68 29.11 -30.85
N GLN A 174 29.82 28.55 -30.42
CA GLN A 174 29.89 27.18 -29.91
C GLN A 174 29.23 27.03 -28.52
N ARG A 175 29.37 28.02 -27.64
CA ARG A 175 28.70 28.05 -26.33
C ARG A 175 27.18 28.15 -26.48
N ASP A 176 26.67 29.00 -27.37
CA ASP A 176 25.24 29.15 -27.63
C ASP A 176 24.62 27.85 -28.17
N LEU A 177 25.29 27.18 -29.11
CA LEU A 177 24.90 25.86 -29.62
C LEU A 177 24.85 24.79 -28.51
N ALA A 178 25.83 24.80 -27.59
CA ALA A 178 25.85 23.90 -26.45
C ALA A 178 24.74 24.22 -25.42
N GLU A 179 24.43 25.50 -25.19
CA GLU A 179 23.37 25.91 -24.28
C GLU A 179 21.96 25.63 -24.85
N GLU A 180 21.76 25.81 -26.17
CA GLU A 180 20.56 25.31 -26.85
C GLU A 180 20.41 23.79 -26.75
N ALA A 181 21.50 23.03 -26.93
CA ALA A 181 21.47 21.58 -26.81
C ALA A 181 21.09 21.14 -25.39
N ASN A 182 21.62 21.81 -24.36
CA ASN A 182 21.24 21.56 -22.97
C ASN A 182 19.79 21.95 -22.69
N LYS A 183 19.31 23.12 -23.15
CA LYS A 183 17.90 23.53 -23.01
C LYS A 183 16.94 22.55 -23.69
N LYS A 184 17.30 22.01 -24.86
CA LYS A 184 16.54 20.94 -25.55
C LYS A 184 16.57 19.62 -24.76
N ALA A 185 17.70 19.26 -24.16
CA ALA A 185 17.83 18.07 -23.33
C ALA A 185 17.04 18.16 -22.02
N ASP A 186 17.00 19.33 -21.37
CA ASP A 186 16.21 19.56 -20.15
C ASP A 186 14.70 19.65 -20.45
N MET A 187 14.29 20.30 -21.54
CA MET A 187 12.88 20.28 -21.99
C MET A 187 12.41 18.86 -22.33
N ALA A 188 13.26 18.04 -22.97
CA ALA A 188 12.97 16.63 -23.21
C ALA A 188 12.91 15.81 -21.90
N LYS A 189 13.65 16.21 -20.86
CA LYS A 189 13.64 15.58 -19.54
C LYS A 189 12.35 15.92 -18.78
N GLU A 190 11.86 17.15 -18.84
CA GLU A 190 10.55 17.55 -18.29
C GLU A 190 9.39 16.84 -19.02
N LEU A 191 9.49 16.70 -20.34
CA LEU A 191 8.53 15.94 -21.13
C LEU A 191 8.55 14.44 -20.80
N SER A 192 9.73 13.86 -20.53
CA SER A 192 9.85 12.48 -20.03
C SER A 192 9.21 12.33 -18.65
N GLN A 193 9.45 13.26 -17.72
CA GLN A 193 8.91 13.18 -16.36
C GLN A 193 7.37 13.26 -16.35
N SER A 194 6.77 14.12 -17.18
CA SER A 194 5.31 14.18 -17.33
C SER A 194 4.73 12.96 -18.07
N PHE A 195 5.48 12.33 -18.98
CA PHE A 195 5.09 11.05 -19.58
C PHE A 195 5.13 9.90 -18.56
N ASP A 196 6.18 9.82 -17.75
CA ASP A 196 6.31 8.81 -16.68
C ASP A 196 5.19 8.97 -15.65
N GLU A 197 4.85 10.20 -15.26
CA GLU A 197 3.76 10.50 -14.30
C GLU A 197 2.36 10.16 -14.87
N LEU A 198 2.15 10.36 -16.18
CA LEU A 198 0.95 9.89 -16.91
C LEU A 198 0.87 8.35 -16.98
N MET A 199 2.01 7.67 -17.19
CA MET A 199 2.09 6.21 -17.14
C MET A 199 1.80 5.68 -15.73
N ASP A 200 2.33 6.32 -14.70
CA ASP A 200 2.10 5.97 -13.28
C ASP A 200 0.61 6.11 -12.91
N GLU A 201 -0.12 7.09 -13.47
CA GLU A 201 -1.58 7.15 -13.38
C GLU A 201 -2.30 6.03 -14.14
N LEU A 202 -1.83 5.67 -15.34
CA LEU A 202 -2.41 4.59 -16.15
C LEU A 202 -2.21 3.21 -15.49
N GLU A 203 -1.05 2.97 -14.87
CA GLU A 203 -0.81 1.76 -14.08
C GLU A 203 -1.72 1.71 -12.85
N LYS A 204 -1.89 2.81 -12.11
CA LYS A 204 -2.83 2.88 -10.97
C LYS A 204 -4.29 2.68 -11.39
N LYS A 205 -4.68 3.13 -12.59
CA LYS A 205 -6.03 2.92 -13.15
C LYS A 205 -6.23 1.46 -13.63
N THR A 206 -5.22 0.85 -14.24
CA THR A 206 -5.28 -0.54 -14.74
C THR A 206 -5.06 -1.61 -13.67
N ALA A 207 -4.36 -1.30 -12.57
CA ALA A 207 -4.30 -2.14 -11.39
C ALA A 207 -5.69 -2.27 -10.73
N LYS A 208 -6.38 -1.14 -10.51
CA LYS A 208 -7.75 -1.11 -9.96
C LYS A 208 -8.76 -1.87 -10.82
N SER A 209 -8.67 -1.76 -12.15
CA SER A 209 -9.57 -2.55 -13.02
C SER A 209 -9.24 -4.05 -13.02
N LYS A 210 -7.96 -4.44 -12.85
CA LYS A 210 -7.57 -5.85 -12.66
C LYS A 210 -8.08 -6.44 -11.34
N GLU A 211 -8.05 -5.69 -10.23
CA GLU A 211 -8.66 -6.12 -8.97
C GLU A 211 -10.17 -6.35 -9.13
N VAL A 212 -10.91 -5.37 -9.66
CA VAL A 212 -12.37 -5.47 -9.88
C VAL A 212 -12.76 -6.61 -10.84
N ILE A 213 -11.87 -7.00 -11.77
CA ILE A 213 -12.07 -8.19 -12.63
C ILE A 213 -11.78 -9.48 -11.86
N LYS A 214 -10.74 -9.51 -11.02
CA LYS A 214 -10.37 -10.67 -10.20
C LYS A 214 -11.43 -10.99 -9.15
N ASP A 215 -11.95 -9.97 -8.46
CA ASP A 215 -13.01 -10.14 -7.46
C ASP A 215 -14.25 -10.77 -8.09
N LYS A 216 -14.72 -10.21 -9.20
CA LYS A 216 -15.84 -10.77 -9.99
C LYS A 216 -15.58 -12.18 -10.50
N ALA A 217 -14.33 -12.53 -10.83
CA ALA A 217 -13.97 -13.89 -11.23
C ALA A 217 -14.03 -14.87 -10.03
N GLN A 218 -13.65 -14.43 -8.82
CA GLN A 218 -13.84 -15.21 -7.61
C GLN A 218 -15.33 -15.38 -7.26
N ASP A 219 -16.14 -14.32 -7.38
CA ASP A 219 -17.60 -14.38 -7.21
C ASP A 219 -18.23 -15.40 -8.17
N PHE A 220 -17.90 -15.33 -9.46
CA PHE A 220 -18.37 -16.30 -10.46
C PHE A 220 -17.90 -17.74 -10.18
N THR A 221 -16.67 -17.91 -9.67
CA THR A 221 -16.15 -19.24 -9.31
C THR A 221 -16.97 -19.83 -8.15
N SER A 222 -17.17 -19.06 -7.07
CA SER A 222 -17.98 -19.52 -5.94
C SER A 222 -19.43 -19.82 -6.34
N MET A 223 -20.03 -19.01 -7.22
CA MET A 223 -21.38 -19.26 -7.74
C MET A 223 -21.47 -20.54 -8.58
N VAL A 224 -20.42 -20.88 -9.34
CA VAL A 224 -20.36 -22.14 -10.11
C VAL A 224 -20.17 -23.34 -9.18
N ASP A 225 -19.33 -23.24 -8.15
CA ASP A 225 -19.18 -24.31 -7.14
C ASP A 225 -20.50 -24.56 -6.38
N ASP A 226 -21.22 -23.49 -6.00
CA ASP A 226 -22.54 -23.54 -5.36
C ASP A 226 -23.59 -24.26 -6.23
N ILE A 227 -23.55 -24.05 -7.54
CA ILE A 227 -24.41 -24.73 -8.53
C ILE A 227 -24.04 -26.22 -8.62
N ILE A 228 -22.74 -26.52 -8.74
CA ILE A 228 -22.22 -27.89 -8.82
C ILE A 228 -22.56 -28.68 -7.55
N GLU A 229 -22.51 -28.07 -6.36
CA GLU A 229 -22.93 -28.71 -5.10
C GLU A 229 -24.44 -29.03 -5.09
N ARG A 230 -25.30 -28.09 -5.55
CA ARG A 230 -26.74 -28.32 -5.67
C ARG A 230 -27.07 -29.44 -6.67
N GLU A 231 -26.36 -29.49 -7.81
CA GLU A 231 -26.52 -30.59 -8.75
C GLU A 231 -26.08 -31.93 -8.15
N LYS A 232 -24.91 -32.00 -7.49
CA LYS A 232 -24.45 -33.22 -6.78
C LYS A 232 -25.47 -33.70 -5.74
N GLN A 233 -26.16 -32.81 -5.03
CA GLN A 233 -27.23 -33.19 -4.10
C GLN A 233 -28.49 -33.69 -4.82
N ASN A 234 -28.86 -33.10 -5.96
CA ASN A 234 -30.00 -33.55 -6.77
C ASN A 234 -29.74 -34.90 -7.46
N PHE A 235 -28.53 -35.15 -7.97
CA PHE A 235 -28.13 -36.45 -8.51
C PHE A 235 -28.22 -37.56 -7.45
N LYS A 236 -27.67 -37.35 -6.24
CA LYS A 236 -27.78 -38.33 -5.15
C LYS A 236 -29.22 -38.71 -4.81
N LYS A 237 -30.16 -37.75 -4.85
CA LYS A 237 -31.60 -38.02 -4.65
C LYS A 237 -32.23 -38.82 -5.81
N LYS A 238 -31.75 -38.61 -7.04
CA LYS A 238 -32.26 -39.26 -8.25
C LYS A 238 -31.77 -40.70 -8.40
N ASP A 239 -30.53 -40.97 -8.01
CA ASP A 239 -29.95 -42.32 -8.07
C ASP A 239 -30.58 -43.26 -7.04
N GLN A 240 -30.95 -42.75 -5.86
CA GLN A 240 -31.68 -43.53 -4.85
C GLN A 240 -33.09 -43.91 -5.33
N ALA A 241 -33.84 -42.97 -5.91
CA ALA A 241 -35.17 -43.23 -6.44
C ALA A 241 -35.17 -44.24 -7.61
N SER A 242 -34.23 -44.09 -8.55
CA SER A 242 -34.18 -44.96 -9.73
C SER A 242 -33.77 -46.40 -9.41
N MET A 243 -32.91 -46.61 -8.40
CA MET A 243 -32.52 -47.97 -7.97
C MET A 243 -33.69 -48.72 -7.32
N GLU A 244 -34.57 -48.03 -6.60
CA GLU A 244 -35.75 -48.62 -5.95
C GLU A 244 -36.86 -48.97 -6.97
N GLU A 245 -37.06 -48.17 -8.03
CA GLU A 245 -37.91 -48.56 -9.18
C GLU A 245 -37.32 -49.73 -9.97
N LEU A 246 -36.01 -49.70 -10.29
CA LEU A 246 -35.35 -50.75 -11.08
C LEU A 246 -35.39 -52.12 -10.42
N LEU A 247 -35.27 -52.19 -9.09
CA LEU A 247 -35.43 -53.45 -8.33
C LEU A 247 -36.86 -54.01 -8.46
N ASN A 248 -37.87 -53.15 -8.32
CA ASN A 248 -39.28 -53.54 -8.45
C ASN A 248 -39.65 -54.02 -9.85
N ASP A 249 -39.06 -53.47 -10.91
CA ASP A 249 -39.35 -53.89 -12.29
C ASP A 249 -38.50 -55.09 -12.76
N LEU A 250 -37.28 -55.28 -12.25
CA LEU A 250 -36.53 -56.53 -12.44
C LEU A 250 -37.28 -57.75 -11.87
N GLU A 251 -37.98 -57.57 -10.73
CA GLU A 251 -38.82 -58.61 -10.15
C GLU A 251 -40.09 -58.91 -10.98
N LYS A 252 -40.48 -58.04 -11.92
CA LYS A 252 -41.58 -58.25 -12.87
C LYS A 252 -41.11 -58.75 -14.25
N GLU A 253 -39.95 -58.30 -14.71
CA GLU A 253 -39.37 -58.68 -16.00
C GLU A 253 -38.88 -60.13 -16.03
N SER A 254 -38.28 -60.59 -14.92
CA SER A 254 -37.92 -62.01 -14.72
C SER A 254 -39.13 -62.93 -14.92
N LYS A 255 -40.31 -62.53 -14.43
CA LYS A 255 -41.59 -63.24 -14.62
C LYS A 255 -42.21 -63.12 -16.03
N LYS A 256 -41.54 -62.43 -16.98
CA LYS A 256 -41.99 -62.26 -18.38
C LYS A 256 -41.06 -62.84 -19.43
N LYS A 257 -39.74 -62.89 -19.19
CA LYS A 257 -38.74 -63.28 -20.20
C LYS A 257 -38.71 -64.76 -20.60
N GLU A 258 -39.53 -65.61 -19.99
CA GLU A 258 -39.71 -67.01 -20.39
C GLU A 258 -40.43 -67.23 -21.75
N LYS A 259 -40.93 -66.18 -22.45
CA LYS A 259 -42.02 -66.37 -23.43
C LYS A 259 -41.83 -66.03 -24.92
N LYS A 260 -40.90 -65.17 -25.36
CA LYS A 260 -40.74 -64.76 -26.79
C LYS A 260 -39.28 -64.36 -27.11
N GLU A 261 -38.59 -64.73 -28.20
CA GLU A 261 -38.89 -64.95 -29.64
C GLU A 261 -38.60 -63.72 -30.56
N ASP A 262 -37.60 -63.90 -31.45
CA ASP A 262 -37.45 -63.54 -32.89
C ASP A 262 -37.67 -62.12 -33.52
N LYS A 263 -36.86 -61.82 -34.58
CA LYS A 263 -37.04 -60.96 -35.82
C LYS A 263 -36.35 -59.56 -35.94
N GLU A 264 -36.05 -59.11 -37.20
CA GLU A 264 -35.23 -57.94 -37.67
C GLU A 264 -35.69 -57.37 -39.09
N THR A 265 -35.04 -56.57 -40.00
CA THR A 265 -33.69 -55.87 -40.22
C THR A 265 -33.78 -54.72 -41.31
N LEU A 266 -32.64 -54.08 -41.74
CA LEU A 266 -32.29 -53.39 -43.05
C LEU A 266 -32.26 -51.81 -43.27
N ILE A 267 -31.48 -51.37 -44.29
CA ILE A 267 -31.04 -49.99 -44.79
C ILE A 267 -30.58 -50.08 -46.31
N PRO A 268 -29.88 -49.15 -47.08
CA PRO A 268 -29.28 -47.78 -46.92
C PRO A 268 -29.31 -46.78 -48.17
N GLU A 269 -28.40 -45.76 -48.24
CA GLU A 269 -27.81 -45.01 -49.42
C GLU A 269 -28.65 -43.97 -50.25
N LEU A 270 -28.20 -42.99 -51.10
CA LEU A 270 -26.93 -42.35 -51.65
C LEU A 270 -27.26 -40.88 -52.17
N GLU A 271 -26.57 -39.99 -52.96
CA GLU A 271 -25.31 -39.87 -53.79
C GLU A 271 -24.76 -38.37 -53.88
N LYS A 272 -24.32 -37.80 -55.05
CA LYS A 272 -23.45 -36.55 -55.18
C LYS A 272 -23.59 -35.64 -56.46
N LYS A 273 -22.70 -34.60 -56.59
CA LYS A 273 -22.13 -33.83 -57.77
C LYS A 273 -22.37 -32.28 -57.79
N ASP A 274 -21.59 -31.34 -58.41
CA ASP A 274 -20.26 -31.26 -59.13
C ASP A 274 -19.69 -29.78 -59.17
N GLU A 275 -18.67 -29.43 -59.99
CA GLU A 275 -18.01 -28.07 -60.16
C GLU A 275 -18.33 -27.39 -61.56
N GLU A 276 -17.72 -26.32 -62.15
CA GLU A 276 -16.38 -25.66 -62.09
C GLU A 276 -16.37 -24.10 -62.40
N LYS A 277 -15.16 -23.50 -62.49
CA LYS A 277 -14.65 -22.09 -62.48
C LYS A 277 -14.71 -21.20 -63.77
N LYS A 278 -14.34 -19.91 -63.57
CA LYS A 278 -13.55 -18.93 -64.41
C LYS A 278 -14.27 -17.67 -64.96
N GLU A 279 -13.63 -16.52 -65.25
CA GLU A 279 -12.41 -15.80 -64.75
C GLU A 279 -12.29 -14.43 -65.48
N ASN A 280 -11.88 -13.34 -64.79
CA ASN A 280 -11.69 -11.94 -65.30
C ASN A 280 -12.96 -11.21 -65.82
N GLU A 281 -13.01 -9.87 -65.93
CA GLU A 281 -12.06 -8.78 -65.57
C GLU A 281 -12.56 -7.94 -64.38
#